data_AF-A0A4S9EUP7-F1
#
_entry.id   AF-A0A4S9EUP7-F1
#
_cell.length_a   1.000
_cell.length_b   1.000
_cell.length_c   1.000
_cell.angle_alpha   90.00
_cell.angle_beta   90.00
_cell.angle_gamma   90.00
#
_symmetry.space_group_name_H-M   'P 1'
#
loop_
_entity.id
_entity.type
_entity.pdbx_description
1 polymer ?
#
loop_
_entity_poly.entity_id
_entity_poly.type
_entity_poly.pdbx_seq_one_letter_code
_entity_poly.pdbx_strand_id
1 'polypeptide(L)'
;MVHIIPSHLDDADTLKAYLVTQLSDNELQNFKRAFEKGAKVHLKPIMHLRITQAPVKYTDASHAHMRSQENKAGNTKPFVVIDRDVVDKGAVWYVAGFADDFDVECNFAASKKVLMKALVHTEHLAISHICWSEGNPPMGEELESLDENITPLRLASEQSQPLGADDDEEELWGTDEVEVVAEHGEYETTTDPEILSNMGSPSRKAVRLVPAIAQQENLISDWTWPENIREISTPDGGRQRLPARSIRLAARLDPQVPRLRYEWPEGSL
;
A
#
# COMPACT_ATOMS: atom_id res chain seq x y z
N MET A 1 2.25 10.45 28.60
CA MET A 1 1.95 10.90 27.24
C MET A 1 2.46 9.83 26.31
N VAL A 2 1.55 9.17 25.60
CA VAL A 2 1.92 8.10 24.68
C VAL A 2 2.50 8.70 23.41
N HIS A 3 3.57 8.10 22.89
CA HIS A 3 4.17 8.54 21.65
C HIS A 3 3.70 7.64 20.50
N ILE A 4 2.75 8.13 19.71
CA ILE A 4 2.44 7.52 18.41
C ILE A 4 3.65 7.76 17.52
N ILE A 5 4.32 6.69 17.08
CA ILE A 5 5.42 6.84 16.12
C ILE A 5 4.76 7.27 14.82
N PRO A 6 5.01 8.51 14.33
CA PRO A 6 4.49 8.92 13.05
C PRO A 6 5.08 7.96 12.04
N SER A 7 4.24 7.18 11.39
CA SER A 7 4.63 6.66 10.10
C SER A 7 4.86 7.87 9.21
N HIS A 8 6.07 8.05 8.67
CA HIS A 8 6.39 9.17 7.81
C HIS A 8 5.37 9.26 6.66
N LEU A 9 4.38 10.14 6.81
CA LEU A 9 3.35 10.40 5.80
C LEU A 9 4.01 10.96 4.52
N ASP A 10 5.19 11.56 4.67
CA ASP A 10 5.97 12.20 3.61
C ASP A 10 6.88 11.25 2.81
N ASP A 11 6.97 9.97 3.19
CA ASP A 11 7.85 8.98 2.51
C ASP A 11 7.12 8.16 1.44
N ALA A 12 5.80 8.30 1.31
CA ALA A 12 5.01 7.51 0.36
C ALA A 12 5.28 7.96 -1.09
N ASP A 13 5.58 6.99 -1.96
CA ASP A 13 5.88 7.27 -3.36
C ASP A 13 4.65 7.87 -4.07
N THR A 14 4.84 8.95 -4.81
CA THR A 14 3.78 9.55 -5.64
C THR A 14 3.92 9.08 -7.08
N LEU A 15 3.02 8.20 -7.52
CA LEU A 15 2.99 7.76 -8.91
C LEU A 15 2.13 8.66 -9.78
N LYS A 16 2.55 8.76 -11.04
CA LYS A 16 1.77 9.42 -12.08
C LYS A 16 0.66 8.46 -12.54
N ALA A 17 -0.57 8.96 -12.61
CA ALA A 17 -1.68 8.24 -13.22
C ALA A 17 -2.21 9.01 -14.45
N TYR A 18 -2.32 8.30 -15.57
CA TYR A 18 -2.84 8.83 -16.82
C TYR A 18 -4.29 8.42 -17.00
N LEU A 19 -5.20 9.39 -16.97
CA LEU A 19 -6.58 9.21 -17.35
C LEU A 19 -6.68 9.24 -18.88
N VAL A 20 -6.89 8.07 -19.49
CA VAL A 20 -6.95 7.92 -20.97
C VAL A 20 -8.39 7.79 -21.49
N THR A 21 -9.36 7.62 -20.60
CA THR A 21 -10.80 7.58 -20.91
C THR A 21 -11.54 8.74 -20.26
N GLN A 22 -12.73 9.08 -20.76
CA GLN A 22 -13.62 10.02 -20.09
C GLN A 22 -14.40 9.32 -18.98
N LEU A 23 -14.17 9.72 -17.74
CA LEU A 23 -15.01 9.32 -16.61
C LEU A 23 -15.97 10.46 -16.26
N SER A 24 -17.19 10.10 -15.91
CA SER A 24 -18.10 11.00 -15.19
C SER A 24 -17.54 11.32 -13.80
N ASP A 25 -18.00 12.41 -13.21
CA ASP A 25 -17.60 12.80 -11.86
C ASP A 25 -17.85 11.66 -10.85
N ASN A 26 -18.95 10.93 -10.99
CA ASN A 26 -19.27 9.80 -10.11
C ASN A 26 -18.29 8.65 -10.29
N GLU A 27 -17.94 8.28 -11.52
CA GLU A 27 -16.96 7.22 -11.81
C GLU A 27 -15.58 7.59 -11.28
N LEU A 28 -15.13 8.84 -11.49
CA LEU A 28 -13.86 9.34 -10.95
C LEU A 28 -13.87 9.33 -9.41
N GLN A 29 -14.97 9.75 -8.78
CA GLN A 29 -15.09 9.74 -7.32
C GLN A 29 -15.16 8.32 -6.74
N ASN A 30 -15.69 7.35 -7.47
CA ASN A 30 -15.69 5.94 -7.05
C ASN A 30 -14.27 5.36 -7.13
N PHE A 31 -13.55 5.63 -8.22
CA PHE A 31 -12.12 5.29 -8.34
C PHE A 31 -11.30 5.88 -7.19
N LYS A 32 -11.46 7.19 -6.92
CA LYS A 32 -10.77 7.88 -5.84
C LYS A 32 -11.03 7.23 -4.50
N ARG A 33 -12.30 6.93 -4.18
CA ARG A 33 -12.66 6.26 -2.92
C ARG A 33 -12.04 4.86 -2.79
N ALA A 34 -12.06 4.06 -3.84
CA ALA A 34 -11.41 2.74 -3.85
C ALA A 34 -9.89 2.85 -3.66
N PHE A 35 -9.26 3.84 -4.29
CA PHE A 35 -7.84 4.12 -4.11
C PHE A 35 -7.52 4.58 -2.68
N GLU A 36 -8.30 5.53 -2.15
CA GLU A 36 -8.11 6.07 -0.80
C GLU A 36 -8.20 4.97 0.26
N LYS A 37 -9.16 4.04 0.09
CA LYS A 37 -9.28 2.81 0.89
C LYS A 37 -8.00 1.99 0.78
N GLY A 38 -7.64 1.59 -0.44
CA GLY A 38 -6.48 0.75 -0.73
C GLY A 38 -5.13 1.26 -0.23
N ALA A 39 -4.90 2.54 -0.47
CA ALA A 39 -3.65 3.22 -0.14
C ALA A 39 -3.58 3.69 1.31
N LYS A 40 -4.60 3.40 2.13
CA LYS A 40 -4.64 3.73 3.57
C LYS A 40 -4.42 5.22 3.85
N VAL A 41 -4.94 6.08 2.96
CA VAL A 41 -4.57 7.51 2.93
C VAL A 41 -4.98 8.28 4.18
N HIS A 42 -5.95 7.78 4.93
CA HIS A 42 -6.41 8.39 6.18
C HIS A 42 -5.64 7.94 7.41
N LEU A 43 -4.76 6.93 7.26
CA LEU A 43 -3.96 6.37 8.35
C LEU A 43 -2.48 6.65 8.07
N LYS A 44 -1.86 5.76 7.30
CA LYS A 44 -0.49 5.83 6.78
C LYS A 44 -0.61 5.62 5.27
N PRO A 45 -0.66 6.69 4.46
CA PRO A 45 -0.57 6.55 3.02
C PRO A 45 0.66 5.70 2.69
N ILE A 46 0.45 4.62 1.96
CA ILE A 46 1.53 3.75 1.48
C ILE A 46 1.94 4.11 0.05
N MET A 47 1.09 4.86 -0.66
CA MET A 47 1.33 5.40 -1.98
C MET A 47 0.42 6.60 -2.21
N HIS A 48 0.86 7.54 -3.05
CA HIS A 48 0.01 8.60 -3.59
C HIS A 48 -0.16 8.45 -5.10
N LEU A 49 -1.29 8.93 -5.62
CA LEU A 49 -1.53 9.03 -7.05
C LEU A 49 -1.77 10.48 -7.45
N ARG A 50 -1.04 10.94 -8.46
CA ARG A 50 -1.35 12.19 -9.15
C ARG A 50 -2.05 11.87 -10.46
N ILE A 51 -3.37 12.04 -10.47
CA ILE A 51 -4.22 11.76 -11.63
C ILE A 51 -4.14 12.92 -12.60
N THR A 52 -3.71 12.68 -13.82
CA THR A 52 -3.60 13.71 -14.86
C THR A 52 -4.31 13.26 -16.12
N GLN A 53 -4.92 14.22 -16.83
CA GLN A 53 -5.44 13.93 -18.16
C GLN A 53 -4.28 13.48 -19.05
N ALA A 54 -4.40 12.32 -19.67
CA ALA A 54 -3.36 11.84 -20.57
C ALA A 54 -3.20 12.80 -21.76
N PRO A 55 -1.97 13.06 -22.25
CA PRO A 55 -1.77 13.74 -23.52
C PRO A 55 -2.57 13.05 -24.63
N VAL A 56 -3.14 13.80 -25.57
CA VAL A 56 -3.97 13.27 -26.67
C VAL A 56 -3.30 12.12 -27.43
N LYS A 57 -1.96 12.17 -27.58
CA LYS A 57 -1.18 11.11 -28.24
C LYS A 57 -1.19 9.76 -27.50
N TYR A 58 -1.65 9.72 -26.25
CA TYR A 58 -1.79 8.49 -25.46
C TYR A 58 -3.21 7.93 -25.51
N THR A 59 -4.19 8.70 -26.00
CA THR A 59 -5.51 8.17 -26.34
C THR A 59 -5.33 7.08 -27.40
N ASP A 60 -5.80 5.87 -27.10
CA ASP A 60 -5.66 4.64 -27.92
C ASP A 60 -4.22 4.13 -28.14
N ALA A 61 -3.23 4.68 -27.43
CA ALA A 61 -1.86 4.17 -27.50
C ALA A 61 -1.69 2.88 -26.68
N SER A 62 -0.86 1.96 -27.17
CA SER A 62 -0.49 0.80 -26.36
C SER A 62 0.35 1.21 -25.14
N HIS A 63 0.25 0.46 -24.04
CA HIS A 63 1.06 0.74 -22.84
C HIS A 63 2.57 0.69 -23.14
N ALA A 64 2.99 -0.16 -24.08
CA ALA A 64 4.39 -0.22 -24.53
C ALA A 64 4.81 1.07 -25.25
N HIS A 65 3.92 1.68 -26.04
CA HIS A 65 4.15 2.99 -26.63
C HIS A 65 4.28 4.06 -25.54
N MET A 66 3.33 4.11 -24.60
CA MET A 66 3.35 5.08 -23.49
C MET A 66 4.65 4.96 -22.68
N ARG A 67 5.04 3.75 -22.27
CA ARG A 67 6.29 3.49 -21.55
C ARG A 67 7.52 3.91 -22.34
N SER A 68 7.55 3.65 -23.65
CA SER A 68 8.64 4.09 -24.51
C SER A 68 8.76 5.62 -24.58
N GLN A 69 7.64 6.34 -24.60
CA GLN A 69 7.63 7.81 -24.62
C GLN A 69 8.07 8.39 -23.27
N GLU A 70 7.63 7.82 -22.15
CA GLU A 70 8.11 8.20 -20.82
C GLU A 70 9.61 7.97 -20.67
N ASN A 71 10.12 6.81 -21.13
CA ASN A 71 11.55 6.50 -21.08
C ASN A 71 12.37 7.50 -21.93
N LYS A 72 11.87 7.88 -23.13
CA LYS A 72 12.51 8.92 -23.95
C LYS A 72 12.52 10.29 -23.27
N ALA A 73 11.54 10.57 -22.42
CA ALA A 73 11.47 11.78 -21.62
C ALA A 73 12.29 11.69 -20.32
N GLY A 74 13.01 10.58 -20.08
CA GLY A 74 13.80 10.35 -18.87
C GLY A 74 12.99 9.90 -17.64
N ASN A 75 11.69 9.66 -17.80
CA ASN A 75 10.85 9.15 -16.71
C ASN A 75 10.96 7.63 -16.70
N THR A 76 11.62 7.07 -15.69
CA THR A 76 11.81 5.62 -15.52
C THR A 76 10.92 5.01 -14.43
N LYS A 77 10.35 5.84 -13.54
CA LYS A 77 9.41 5.37 -12.52
C LYS A 77 8.17 4.72 -13.15
N PRO A 78 7.54 3.74 -12.48
CA PRO A 78 6.24 3.19 -12.86
C PRO A 78 5.16 4.27 -12.99
N PHE A 79 4.12 3.98 -13.76
CA PHE A 79 2.93 4.83 -13.84
C PHE A 79 1.66 3.98 -13.97
N VAL A 80 0.53 4.60 -13.71
CA VAL A 80 -0.79 3.98 -13.78
C VAL A 80 -1.53 4.48 -15.01
N VAL A 81 -2.28 3.60 -15.68
CA VAL A 81 -3.22 3.96 -16.74
C VAL A 81 -4.63 3.68 -16.25
N ILE A 82 -5.46 4.73 -16.24
CA ILE A 82 -6.88 4.68 -15.88
C ILE A 82 -7.67 4.72 -17.19
N ASP A 83 -8.15 3.57 -17.61
CA ASP A 83 -8.99 3.37 -18.79
C ASP A 83 -10.40 2.88 -18.38
N ARG A 84 -11.13 2.21 -19.27
CA ARG A 84 -12.49 1.73 -18.97
C ARG A 84 -12.53 0.54 -18.01
N ASP A 85 -11.44 -0.19 -17.80
CA ASP A 85 -11.38 -1.28 -16.82
C ASP A 85 -11.67 -0.77 -15.39
N VAL A 86 -11.51 0.54 -15.13
CA VAL A 86 -11.85 1.12 -13.81
C VAL A 86 -13.36 1.10 -13.54
N VAL A 87 -14.17 1.20 -14.59
CA VAL A 87 -15.63 1.16 -14.49
C VAL A 87 -16.11 -0.29 -14.58
N ASP A 88 -15.53 -1.05 -15.51
CA ASP A 88 -16.01 -2.40 -15.83
C ASP A 88 -15.55 -3.44 -14.79
N LYS A 89 -14.38 -3.22 -14.16
CA LYS A 89 -13.72 -4.18 -13.27
C LYS A 89 -13.21 -3.57 -11.96
N GLY A 90 -13.40 -2.27 -11.75
CA GLY A 90 -12.81 -1.57 -10.61
C GLY A 90 -11.27 -1.58 -10.63
N ALA A 91 -10.66 -1.74 -11.81
CA ALA A 91 -9.24 -2.03 -11.95
C ALA A 91 -8.50 -0.99 -12.81
N VAL A 92 -7.19 -0.91 -12.62
CA VAL A 92 -6.30 -0.04 -13.39
C VAL A 92 -5.06 -0.80 -13.83
N TRP A 93 -4.42 -0.32 -14.89
CA TRP A 93 -3.16 -0.89 -15.35
C TRP A 93 -1.98 -0.22 -14.66
N TYR A 94 -1.21 -1.02 -13.92
CA TYR A 94 0.11 -0.61 -13.44
C TYR A 94 1.16 -0.95 -14.50
N VAL A 95 1.95 0.03 -14.91
CA VAL A 95 2.99 -0.10 -15.94
C VAL A 95 4.36 0.16 -15.32
N ALA A 96 5.11 -0.91 -15.08
CA ALA A 96 6.45 -0.82 -14.50
C ALA A 96 7.48 -0.37 -15.56
N GLY A 97 7.86 -1.29 -16.43
CA GLY A 97 9.04 -1.18 -17.27
C GLY A 97 9.07 -2.27 -18.33
N PHE A 98 10.01 -2.16 -19.26
CA PHE A 98 10.35 -3.31 -20.09
C PHE A 98 11.17 -4.30 -19.25
N ALA A 99 10.97 -5.59 -19.48
CA ALA A 99 11.60 -6.67 -18.74
C ALA A 99 13.13 -6.52 -18.72
N ASP A 100 13.74 -6.87 -17.59
CA ASP A 100 15.19 -6.84 -17.41
C ASP A 100 15.84 -8.24 -17.54
N ASP A 101 17.10 -8.39 -17.10
CA ASP A 101 17.78 -9.70 -17.10
C ASP A 101 17.12 -10.68 -16.12
N PHE A 102 16.75 -10.20 -14.93
CA PHE A 102 16.13 -11.04 -13.90
C PHE A 102 14.79 -11.59 -14.37
N ASP A 103 13.94 -10.75 -14.98
CA ASP A 103 12.64 -11.18 -15.52
C ASP A 103 12.78 -12.30 -16.57
N VAL A 104 13.84 -12.25 -17.39
CA VAL A 104 14.10 -13.26 -18.43
C VAL A 104 14.72 -14.52 -17.84
N GLU A 105 15.68 -14.37 -16.91
CA GLU A 105 16.34 -15.50 -16.24
C GLU A 105 15.37 -16.30 -15.36
N CYS A 106 14.43 -15.63 -14.70
CA CYS A 106 13.36 -16.24 -13.90
C CYS A 106 12.15 -16.69 -14.71
N ASN A 107 12.19 -16.61 -16.05
CA ASN A 107 11.09 -17.03 -16.94
C ASN A 107 9.77 -16.27 -16.68
N PHE A 108 9.82 -15.06 -16.13
CA PHE A 108 8.66 -14.17 -16.04
C PHE A 108 8.37 -13.46 -17.36
N ALA A 109 9.41 -13.20 -18.16
CA ALA A 109 9.28 -12.59 -19.48
C ALA A 109 10.07 -13.37 -20.54
N ALA A 110 9.48 -13.54 -21.73
CA ALA A 110 10.12 -14.27 -22.82
C ALA A 110 11.30 -13.49 -23.44
N SER A 111 11.37 -12.16 -23.22
CA SER A 111 12.50 -11.32 -23.62
C SER A 111 12.41 -9.93 -22.98
N LYS A 112 13.53 -9.19 -22.96
CA LYS A 112 13.59 -7.76 -22.56
C LYS A 112 12.74 -6.79 -23.38
N LYS A 113 12.10 -7.24 -24.46
CA LYS A 113 11.17 -6.42 -25.25
C LYS A 113 9.75 -6.43 -24.67
N VAL A 114 9.47 -7.35 -23.76
CA VAL A 114 8.17 -7.51 -23.14
C VAL A 114 7.97 -6.40 -22.10
N LEU A 115 6.78 -5.83 -22.07
CA LEU A 115 6.41 -4.84 -21.07
C LEU A 115 5.87 -5.56 -19.83
N MET A 116 6.52 -5.33 -18.69
CA MET A 116 6.01 -5.73 -17.38
C MET A 116 4.91 -4.76 -16.96
N LYS A 117 3.68 -5.26 -16.95
CA LYS A 117 2.48 -4.55 -16.53
C LYS A 117 1.50 -5.54 -15.91
N ALA A 118 0.63 -5.03 -15.05
CA ALA A 118 -0.44 -5.81 -14.45
C ALA A 118 -1.74 -5.00 -14.44
N LEU A 119 -2.87 -5.66 -14.69
CA LEU A 119 -4.19 -5.15 -14.37
C LEU A 119 -4.45 -5.44 -12.89
N VAL A 120 -4.82 -4.45 -12.09
CA VAL A 120 -4.92 -4.57 -10.63
C VAL A 120 -6.19 -3.90 -10.15
N HIS A 121 -6.91 -4.51 -9.21
CA HIS A 121 -7.98 -3.85 -8.50
C HIS A 121 -7.48 -2.55 -7.86
N THR A 122 -8.27 -1.49 -7.96
CA THR A 122 -7.85 -0.15 -7.54
C THR A 122 -7.41 -0.10 -6.07
N GLU A 123 -8.08 -0.86 -5.21
CA GLU A 123 -7.74 -0.93 -3.79
C GLU A 123 -6.46 -1.74 -3.51
N HIS A 124 -6.09 -2.65 -4.40
CA HIS A 124 -4.89 -3.48 -4.24
C HIS A 124 -3.63 -2.81 -4.83
N LEU A 125 -3.81 -1.78 -5.66
CA LEU A 125 -2.72 -1.10 -6.38
C LEU A 125 -1.57 -0.64 -5.48
N ALA A 126 -1.87 -0.08 -4.30
CA ALA A 126 -0.88 0.51 -3.42
C ALA A 126 0.03 -0.53 -2.75
N ILE A 127 -0.56 -1.65 -2.32
CA ILE A 127 0.23 -2.74 -1.74
C ILE A 127 1.07 -3.45 -2.82
N SER A 128 0.50 -3.68 -4.01
CA SER A 128 1.24 -4.22 -5.15
C SER A 128 2.43 -3.34 -5.53
N HIS A 129 2.26 -2.01 -5.52
CA HIS A 129 3.36 -1.09 -5.80
C HIS A 129 4.53 -1.27 -4.84
N ILE A 130 4.28 -1.34 -3.53
CA ILE A 130 5.32 -1.59 -2.52
C ILE A 130 6.00 -2.92 -2.82
N CYS A 131 5.23 -4.00 -2.88
CA CYS A 131 5.75 -5.35 -3.10
C CYS A 131 6.64 -5.42 -4.35
N TRP A 132 6.18 -4.90 -5.48
CA TRP A 132 6.94 -4.94 -6.73
C TRP A 132 8.14 -4.00 -6.73
N SER A 133 8.06 -2.86 -6.05
CA SER A 133 9.19 -1.91 -5.94
C SER A 133 10.32 -2.46 -5.06
N GLU A 134 9.98 -3.26 -4.05
CA GLU A 134 10.92 -3.93 -3.16
C GLU A 134 11.35 -5.31 -3.68
N GLY A 135 10.65 -5.84 -4.69
CA GLY A 135 10.87 -7.17 -5.24
C GLY A 135 10.38 -8.32 -4.34
N ASN A 136 9.36 -8.07 -3.52
CA ASN A 136 8.85 -9.02 -2.53
C ASN A 136 7.31 -9.00 -2.41
N PRO A 137 6.58 -9.87 -3.13
CA PRO A 137 7.08 -10.67 -4.27
C PRO A 137 7.33 -9.79 -5.52
N PRO A 138 8.15 -10.25 -6.49
CA PRO A 138 8.27 -9.60 -7.79
C PRO A 138 6.97 -9.75 -8.61
N MET A 139 6.69 -8.76 -9.47
CA MET A 139 5.46 -8.73 -10.29
C MET A 139 5.26 -10.01 -11.14
N GLY A 140 6.34 -10.59 -11.66
CA GLY A 140 6.26 -11.80 -12.47
C GLY A 140 5.71 -13.01 -11.71
N GLU A 141 6.01 -13.13 -10.42
CA GLU A 141 5.53 -14.22 -9.56
C GLU A 141 4.02 -14.06 -9.27
N GLU A 142 3.56 -12.84 -8.99
CA GLU A 142 2.11 -12.60 -8.82
C GLU A 142 1.33 -12.85 -10.12
N LEU A 143 1.88 -12.45 -11.27
CA LEU A 143 1.24 -12.72 -12.56
C LEU A 143 1.15 -14.21 -12.86
N GLU A 144 2.20 -14.98 -12.56
CA GLU A 144 2.18 -16.44 -12.66
C GLU A 144 1.12 -17.07 -11.76
N SER A 145 0.91 -16.52 -10.55
CA SER A 145 -0.10 -17.01 -9.62
C SER A 145 -1.55 -16.85 -10.11
N LEU A 146 -1.79 -15.85 -10.97
CA LEU A 146 -3.12 -15.58 -11.54
C LEU A 146 -3.49 -16.55 -12.67
N ASP A 147 -2.52 -16.84 -13.53
CA ASP A 147 -2.65 -17.82 -14.62
C ASP A 147 -1.26 -18.34 -14.98
N GLU A 148 -0.98 -19.61 -14.68
CA GLU A 148 0.30 -20.27 -14.98
C GLU A 148 0.67 -20.24 -16.48
N ASN A 149 -0.29 -19.99 -17.36
CA ASN A 149 -0.05 -19.90 -18.81
C ASN A 149 0.30 -18.47 -19.27
N ILE A 150 0.15 -17.46 -18.41
CA ILE A 150 0.47 -16.08 -18.75
C ILE A 150 1.99 -15.86 -18.79
N THR A 151 2.74 -16.58 -17.94
CA THR A 151 4.19 -16.57 -17.87
C THR A 151 4.81 -17.70 -18.71
N PRO A 152 5.98 -17.48 -19.36
CA PRO A 152 6.63 -16.18 -19.51
C PRO A 152 5.76 -15.24 -20.35
N LEU A 153 5.66 -13.98 -19.91
CA LEU A 153 4.95 -12.94 -20.63
C LEU A 153 5.57 -12.78 -22.02
N ARG A 154 4.70 -12.65 -23.03
CA ARG A 154 5.05 -12.40 -24.42
C ARG A 154 4.47 -11.05 -24.84
N LEU A 155 4.89 -10.54 -25.99
CA LEU A 155 4.40 -9.26 -26.52
C LEU A 155 2.87 -9.21 -26.68
N ALA A 156 2.24 -10.36 -26.90
CA ALA A 156 0.81 -10.53 -27.06
C ALA A 156 0.12 -11.12 -25.82
N SER A 157 0.83 -11.26 -24.70
CA SER A 157 0.19 -11.71 -23.45
C SER A 157 -0.82 -10.66 -23.01
N GLU A 158 -2.03 -11.12 -22.70
CA GLU A 158 -3.12 -10.30 -22.21
C GLU A 158 -3.58 -10.87 -20.86
N GLN A 159 -3.80 -9.97 -19.91
CA GLN A 159 -4.35 -10.32 -18.61
C GLN A 159 -5.85 -10.02 -18.64
N SER A 160 -6.69 -11.03 -18.44
CA SER A 160 -8.14 -10.89 -18.52
C SER A 160 -8.78 -10.46 -17.20
N GLN A 161 -8.27 -10.97 -16.08
CA GLN A 161 -8.72 -10.68 -14.72
C GLN A 161 -7.74 -9.79 -13.98
N PRO A 162 -8.19 -8.82 -13.19
CA PRO A 162 -7.31 -8.04 -12.31
C PRO A 162 -6.64 -8.91 -11.23
N LEU A 163 -5.45 -8.49 -10.78
CA LEU A 163 -4.82 -8.94 -9.54
C LEU A 163 -5.49 -8.26 -8.33
N GLY A 164 -5.41 -8.93 -7.19
CA GLY A 164 -6.08 -8.55 -5.94
C GLY A 164 -7.22 -9.53 -5.64
N ALA A 165 -7.37 -9.90 -4.37
CA ALA A 165 -8.46 -10.76 -3.95
C ALA A 165 -9.76 -9.96 -3.83
N ASP A 166 -10.90 -10.60 -4.18
CA ASP A 166 -12.24 -10.22 -3.71
C ASP A 166 -12.35 -10.53 -2.19
N ASP A 167 -11.39 -10.08 -1.38
CA ASP A 167 -11.43 -10.33 0.05
C ASP A 167 -12.58 -9.50 0.64
N ASP A 168 -13.54 -10.20 1.23
CA ASP A 168 -14.74 -9.63 1.86
C ASP A 168 -14.37 -8.39 2.70
N GLU A 169 -14.92 -7.25 2.27
CA GLU A 169 -14.37 -5.90 2.35
C GLU A 169 -14.23 -5.23 3.73
N GLU A 170 -14.37 -5.92 4.86
CA GLU A 170 -14.35 -5.28 6.19
C GLU A 170 -13.20 -5.72 7.11
N GLU A 171 -12.69 -6.95 6.99
CA GLU A 171 -11.88 -7.53 8.07
C GLU A 171 -10.38 -7.12 8.01
N LEU A 172 -9.83 -6.92 6.81
CA LEU A 172 -8.41 -6.55 6.62
C LEU A 172 -8.07 -5.08 6.92
N TRP A 173 -9.08 -4.20 6.98
CA TRP A 173 -8.89 -2.76 7.20
C TRP A 173 -9.06 -2.36 8.68
N GLY A 174 -9.67 -3.24 9.48
CA GLY A 174 -9.75 -3.12 10.94
C GLY A 174 -8.46 -3.51 11.67
N THR A 175 -7.43 -3.94 10.94
CA THR A 175 -6.16 -4.45 11.48
C THR A 175 -4.97 -3.50 11.28
N ASP A 176 -5.19 -2.27 10.81
CA ASP A 176 -4.08 -1.33 10.62
C ASP A 176 -3.50 -0.87 11.96
N GLU A 177 -2.35 -1.44 12.26
CA GLU A 177 -1.58 -1.22 13.46
C GLU A 177 -0.70 0.03 13.31
N VAL A 178 -0.84 0.94 14.26
CA VAL A 178 0.13 2.01 14.50
C VAL A 178 1.10 1.56 15.58
N GLU A 179 2.38 1.84 15.37
CA GLU A 179 3.38 1.63 16.41
C GLU A 179 3.26 2.73 17.47
N VAL A 180 3.17 2.29 18.71
CA VAL A 180 3.02 3.16 19.87
C VAL A 180 4.13 2.88 20.86
N VAL A 181 4.76 3.94 21.36
CA VAL A 181 5.67 3.86 22.49
C VAL A 181 4.93 4.30 23.75
N ALA A 182 4.87 3.38 24.71
CA ALA A 182 4.21 3.57 25.99
C ALA A 182 5.21 3.43 27.15
N GLU A 183 5.18 4.38 28.07
CA GLU A 183 5.95 4.35 29.31
C GLU A 183 5.31 3.44 30.36
N HIS A 184 6.06 3.17 31.43
CA HIS A 184 5.53 2.39 32.54
C HIS A 184 4.32 3.09 33.18
N GLY A 185 3.19 2.37 33.27
CA GLY A 185 1.92 2.91 33.75
C GLY A 185 0.96 3.29 32.61
N GLU A 186 1.43 3.30 31.36
CA GLU A 186 0.59 3.58 30.18
C GLU A 186 0.14 2.31 29.46
N TYR A 187 0.72 1.18 29.81
CA TYR A 187 0.36 -0.14 29.31
C TYR A 187 0.09 -1.11 30.44
N GLU A 188 -0.78 -2.07 30.16
CA GLU A 188 -1.04 -3.25 30.98
C GLU A 188 -0.27 -4.44 30.44
N THR A 189 0.07 -5.40 31.30
CA THR A 189 0.74 -6.64 30.91
C THR A 189 -0.09 -7.83 31.34
N THR A 190 -0.19 -8.86 30.49
CA THR A 190 -0.81 -10.13 30.84
C THR A 190 0.12 -11.31 30.56
N THR A 191 -0.04 -12.36 31.35
CA THR A 191 0.54 -13.69 31.12
C THR A 191 -0.55 -14.76 31.07
N ASP A 192 -1.80 -14.33 30.87
CA ASP A 192 -2.97 -15.22 30.81
C ASP A 192 -2.83 -16.20 29.63
N PRO A 193 -2.79 -17.52 29.88
CA PRO A 193 -2.68 -18.51 28.81
C PRO A 193 -3.78 -18.44 27.75
N GLU A 194 -5.00 -18.05 28.12
CA GLU A 194 -6.11 -17.96 27.15
C GLU A 194 -5.85 -16.85 26.14
N ILE A 195 -5.44 -15.67 26.62
CA ILE A 195 -5.07 -14.54 25.76
C ILE A 195 -3.86 -14.91 24.88
N LEU A 196 -2.80 -15.47 25.49
CA LEU A 196 -1.59 -15.82 24.76
C LEU A 196 -1.82 -16.90 23.69
N SER A 197 -2.72 -17.85 23.94
CA SER A 197 -3.03 -18.93 22.98
C SER A 197 -3.70 -18.42 21.70
N ASN A 198 -4.44 -17.31 21.79
CA ASN A 198 -5.14 -16.70 20.66
C ASN A 198 -4.25 -15.78 19.81
N MET A 199 -3.04 -15.44 20.27
CA MET A 199 -2.14 -14.49 19.62
C MET A 199 -1.05 -15.15 18.73
N GLY A 200 -1.11 -16.47 18.55
CA GLY A 200 -0.14 -17.21 17.75
C GLY A 200 1.18 -17.49 18.49
N SER A 201 2.32 -17.29 17.82
CA SER A 201 3.65 -17.69 18.31
C SER A 201 3.94 -17.24 19.75
N PRO A 202 4.56 -18.09 20.59
CA PRO A 202 4.52 -17.93 22.03
C PRO A 202 5.52 -16.89 22.53
N SER A 203 5.05 -15.67 22.76
CA SER A 203 5.69 -14.77 23.71
C SER A 203 5.25 -15.10 25.14
N ARG A 204 6.12 -14.83 26.11
CA ARG A 204 5.85 -15.08 27.55
C ARG A 204 4.88 -14.09 28.18
N LYS A 205 4.51 -13.02 27.46
CA LYS A 205 3.60 -11.97 27.93
C LYS A 205 3.03 -11.16 26.78
N ALA A 206 1.80 -10.67 26.93
CA ALA A 206 1.22 -9.69 26.04
C ALA A 206 1.07 -8.34 26.74
N VAL A 207 0.97 -7.28 25.96
CA VAL A 207 0.77 -5.91 26.44
C VAL A 207 -0.37 -5.26 25.69
N ARG A 208 -1.01 -4.26 26.30
CA ARG A 208 -1.94 -3.36 25.62
C ARG A 208 -1.85 -1.99 26.25
N LEU A 209 -2.26 -0.94 25.53
CA LEU A 209 -2.45 0.38 26.15
C LEU A 209 -3.54 0.31 27.23
N VAL A 210 -3.38 1.05 28.32
CA VAL A 210 -4.48 1.25 29.26
C VAL A 210 -5.71 1.79 28.49
N PRO A 211 -6.91 1.21 28.63
CA PRO A 211 -8.05 1.57 27.78
C PRO A 211 -8.40 3.07 27.76
N ALA A 212 -8.30 3.74 28.91
CA ALA A 212 -8.54 5.17 29.01
C ALA A 212 -7.52 6.01 28.22
N ILE A 213 -6.26 5.56 28.17
CA ILE A 213 -5.20 6.21 27.40
C ILE A 213 -5.41 5.96 25.91
N ALA A 214 -5.74 4.72 25.51
CA ALA A 214 -6.05 4.41 24.12
C ALA A 214 -7.20 5.27 23.60
N GLN A 215 -8.28 5.39 24.37
CA GLN A 215 -9.43 6.22 24.02
C GLN A 215 -9.05 7.70 23.87
N GLN A 216 -8.22 8.23 24.78
CA GLN A 216 -7.75 9.62 24.70
C GLN A 216 -6.97 9.89 23.42
N GLU A 217 -6.22 8.89 22.93
CA GLU A 217 -5.42 8.97 21.70
C GLU A 217 -6.18 8.49 20.45
N ASN A 218 -7.49 8.23 20.53
CA ASN A 218 -8.32 7.71 19.42
C ASN A 218 -7.84 6.35 18.87
N LEU A 219 -7.38 5.49 19.78
CA LEU A 219 -6.89 4.14 19.52
C LEU A 219 -7.79 3.09 20.17
N ILE A 220 -7.81 1.91 19.56
CA ILE A 220 -8.36 0.69 20.14
C ILE A 220 -7.25 0.03 20.97
N SER A 221 -7.56 -0.22 22.24
CA SER A 221 -6.69 -1.01 23.13
C SER A 221 -6.91 -2.50 22.85
N ASP A 222 -5.88 -3.18 22.36
CA ASP A 222 -5.89 -4.63 22.18
C ASP A 222 -4.56 -5.25 22.61
N TRP A 223 -4.59 -6.55 22.92
CA TRP A 223 -3.41 -7.30 23.33
C TRP A 223 -2.49 -7.56 22.13
N THR A 224 -1.21 -7.20 22.29
CA THR A 224 -0.17 -7.37 21.28
C THR A 224 1.15 -7.81 21.93
N TRP A 225 2.14 -8.11 21.09
CA TRP A 225 3.48 -8.47 21.53
C TRP A 225 4.31 -7.23 21.86
N PRO A 226 4.95 -7.17 23.04
CA PRO A 226 5.80 -6.04 23.39
C PRO A 226 7.17 -6.15 22.71
N GLU A 227 7.63 -5.01 22.20
CA GLU A 227 9.01 -4.83 21.79
C GLU A 227 9.74 -3.89 22.76
N ASN A 228 10.96 -4.25 23.13
CA ASN A 228 11.77 -3.38 23.98
C ASN A 228 12.33 -2.24 23.14
N ILE A 229 12.16 -1.00 23.60
CA ILE A 229 12.67 0.19 22.92
C ILE A 229 13.41 1.10 23.90
N ARG A 230 14.45 1.78 23.43
CA ARG A 230 15.29 2.70 24.23
C ARG A 230 15.44 4.07 23.61
N GLU A 231 15.21 4.18 22.31
CA GLU A 231 15.29 5.44 21.57
C GLU A 231 14.31 5.43 20.40
N ILE A 232 13.85 6.61 20.01
CA ILE A 232 13.06 6.86 18.80
C ILE A 232 13.77 7.89 17.94
N SER A 233 13.59 7.80 16.62
CA SER A 233 14.02 8.84 15.70
C SER A 233 13.12 10.06 15.85
N THR A 234 13.70 11.26 15.82
CA THR A 234 12.96 12.52 15.81
C THR A 234 12.80 13.04 14.38
N PRO A 235 11.78 13.89 14.09
CA PRO A 235 11.53 14.40 12.74
C PRO A 235 12.70 15.14 12.09
N ASP A 236 13.61 15.69 12.89
CA ASP A 236 14.84 16.37 12.43
C ASP A 236 16.01 15.40 12.17
N GLY A 237 15.76 14.09 12.14
CA GLY A 237 16.78 13.05 11.95
C GLY A 237 17.63 12.76 13.19
N GLY A 238 17.30 13.36 14.33
CA GLY A 238 17.92 13.08 15.62
C GLY A 238 17.43 11.78 16.26
N ARG A 239 17.93 11.50 17.48
CA ARG A 239 17.49 10.38 18.31
C ARG A 239 17.11 10.88 19.70
N GLN A 240 15.91 10.56 20.14
CA GLN A 240 15.44 10.83 21.49
C GLN A 240 15.50 9.56 22.34
N ARG A 241 16.21 9.63 23.47
CA ARG A 241 16.23 8.54 24.46
C ARG A 241 14.93 8.49 25.24
N LEU A 242 14.43 7.28 25.44
CA LEU A 242 13.20 7.01 26.17
C LEU A 242 13.51 6.61 27.63
N PRO A 243 12.56 6.81 28.56
CA PRO A 243 12.68 6.31 29.92
C PRO A 243 12.87 4.80 29.98
N ALA A 244 13.51 4.33 31.05
CA ALA A 244 13.67 2.89 31.27
C ALA A 244 12.30 2.21 31.38
N ARG A 245 12.16 1.01 30.79
CA ARG A 245 10.93 0.20 30.74
C ARG A 245 9.83 0.73 29.81
N SER A 246 10.17 1.68 28.93
CA SER A 246 9.35 1.99 27.76
C SER A 246 9.25 0.76 26.86
N ILE A 247 8.07 0.55 26.28
CA ILE A 247 7.82 -0.53 25.32
C ILE A 247 7.26 0.07 24.04
N ARG A 248 7.56 -0.59 22.93
CA ARG A 248 6.84 -0.43 21.67
C ARG A 248 5.77 -1.52 21.61
N LEU A 249 4.57 -1.15 21.20
CA LEU A 249 3.44 -2.04 21.01
C LEU A 249 2.66 -1.59 19.76
N ALA A 250 2.02 -2.53 19.09
CA ALA A 250 1.03 -2.22 18.06
C ALA A 250 -0.33 -1.87 18.69
N ALA A 251 -0.95 -0.79 18.23
CA ALA A 251 -2.31 -0.42 18.57
C ALA A 251 -3.10 -0.16 17.30
N ARG A 252 -4.43 -0.20 17.33
CA ARG A 252 -5.24 0.08 16.13
C ARG A 252 -5.89 1.44 16.24
N LEU A 253 -6.08 2.07 15.10
CA LEU A 253 -6.79 3.35 15.00
C LEU A 253 -8.30 3.12 15.16
N ASP A 254 -8.98 3.95 15.97
CA ASP A 254 -10.44 3.84 16.12
C ASP A 254 -11.13 4.28 14.81
N PRO A 255 -11.88 3.41 14.12
CA PRO A 255 -12.55 3.75 12.87
C PRO A 255 -13.69 4.75 13.04
N GLN A 256 -14.20 4.94 14.26
CA GLN A 256 -15.30 5.88 14.56
C GLN A 256 -14.82 7.33 14.69
N VAL A 257 -13.51 7.57 14.80
CA VAL A 257 -12.95 8.91 14.94
C VAL A 257 -12.68 9.52 13.56
N PRO A 258 -13.32 10.66 13.22
CA PRO A 258 -13.08 11.33 11.95
C PRO A 258 -11.62 11.78 11.85
N ARG A 259 -10.93 11.38 10.78
CA ARG A 259 -9.56 11.84 10.46
C ARG A 259 -9.59 12.97 9.44
N LEU A 260 -8.49 13.71 9.36
CA LEU A 260 -8.31 14.73 8.33
C LEU A 260 -8.56 14.11 6.95
N ARG A 261 -9.25 14.85 6.10
CA ARG A 261 -9.49 14.41 4.72
C ARG A 261 -8.15 14.36 4.01
N TYR A 262 -7.94 13.29 3.26
CA TYR A 262 -6.82 13.20 2.35
C TYR A 262 -6.91 14.31 1.31
N GLU A 263 -5.80 15.02 1.13
CA GLU A 263 -5.65 15.99 0.05
C GLU A 263 -4.90 15.31 -1.09
N TRP A 264 -5.56 15.22 -2.25
CA TRP A 264 -4.93 14.68 -3.45
C TRP A 264 -3.71 15.53 -3.85
N PRO A 265 -2.65 14.93 -4.41
CA PRO A 265 -1.45 15.66 -4.80
C PRO A 265 -1.77 16.83 -5.72
N GLU A 266 -1.02 17.92 -5.58
CA GLU A 266 -1.23 19.14 -6.38
C GLU A 266 -1.25 18.83 -7.89
N GLY A 267 -2.26 19.39 -8.58
CA GLY A 267 -2.49 19.16 -10.00
C GLY A 267 -3.12 17.81 -10.35
N SER A 268 -3.55 17.02 -9.36
CA SER A 268 -4.43 15.88 -9.59
C SER A 268 -5.83 16.36 -9.99
N LEU A 269 -6.42 15.69 -10.99
CA LEU A 269 -7.87 15.71 -11.25
C LEU A 269 -8.61 15.18 -10.03
#